data_AF-A0A959SI47-F1
#
_entry.id   AF-A0A959SI47-F1
#
_cell.length_a   1.000
_cell.length_b   1.000
_cell.length_c   1.000
_cell.angle_alpha   90.00
_cell.angle_beta   90.00
_cell.angle_gamma   90.00
#
_symmetry.space_group_name_H-M   'P 1'
#
loop_
_entity.id
_entity.type
_entity.pdbx_description
1 polymer ?
#
loop_
_entity_poly.entity_id
_entity_poly.type
_entity_poly.pdbx_seq_one_letter_code
_entity_poly.pdbx_strand_id
1 'polypeptide(L)' 'MKEHGYILILGGITSFLVVLFTMPSLIKVARMKHLVDEPSEERKVHHRSVPTIGGIIIFASIIFSYALWFPEASVA' A
#
# COMPACT_ATOMS: atom_id res chain seq x y z
N MET A 1 26.86 -7.86 -10.48
CA MET A 1 25.49 -8.06 -9.93
C MET A 1 25.42 -8.28 -8.41
N LYS A 2 26.53 -8.38 -7.65
CA LYS A 2 26.47 -8.86 -6.25
C LYS A 2 26.50 -7.79 -5.14
N GLU A 3 26.89 -6.54 -5.40
CA GLU A 3 27.10 -5.59 -4.29
C GLU A 3 25.87 -4.80 -3.85
N HIS A 4 24.89 -4.53 -4.73
CA HIS A 4 23.72 -3.68 -4.41
C HIS A 4 22.41 -4.45 -4.18
N GLY A 5 22.46 -5.79 -4.09
CA GLY A 5 21.25 -6.61 -3.89
C GLY A 5 20.50 -6.30 -2.60
N TYR A 6 21.19 -5.78 -1.58
CA TYR A 6 20.60 -5.36 -0.31
C TYR A 6 19.54 -4.26 -0.49
N ILE A 7 19.66 -3.41 -1.53
CA ILE A 7 18.72 -2.32 -1.81
C ILE A 7 17.32 -2.88 -2.10
N LEU A 8 17.22 -4.02 -2.80
CA LEU A 8 15.94 -4.66 -3.09
C LEU A 8 15.28 -5.20 -1.81
N ILE A 9 16.07 -5.79 -0.92
CA ILE A 9 15.57 -6.30 0.37
C ILE A 9 15.12 -5.13 1.25
N LEU A 10 15.94 -4.08 1.38
CA LEU A 10 15.61 -2.90 2.17
C LEU A 10 14.41 -2.14 1.59
N GLY A 11 14.28 -2.05 0.27
CA GLY A 11 13.12 -1.47 -0.39
C GLY A 11 11.85 -2.30 -0.16
N GLY A 12 11.94 -3.63 -0.24
CA GLY A 12 10.86 -4.54 0.13
C GLY A 12 10.39 -4.34 1.57
N ILE A 13 11.32 -4.28 2.53
CA ILE A 13 11.01 -4.01 3.94
C ILE A 13 10.41 -2.62 4.12
N THR A 14 10.97 -1.60 3.46
CA THR A 14 10.48 -0.22 3.53
C THR A 14 9.03 -0.13 3.04
N SER A 15 8.74 -0.65 1.84
CA SER A 15 7.37 -0.65 1.29
C SER A 15 6.40 -1.42 2.18
N PHE A 16 6.81 -2.56 2.74
CA PHE A 16 6.00 -3.33 3.69
C PHE A 16 5.65 -2.52 4.94
N LEU A 17 6.63 -1.87 5.56
CA LEU A 17 6.42 -1.04 6.76
C LEU A 17 5.52 0.15 6.45
N VAL A 18 5.72 0.83 5.32
CA VAL A 18 4.87 1.96 4.90
C VAL A 18 3.40 1.50 4.74
N VAL A 19 3.15 0.39 4.05
CA VAL A 19 1.79 -0.16 3.92
C VAL A 19 1.22 -0.53 5.28
N LEU A 20 1.99 -1.22 6.13
CA LEU A 20 1.56 -1.69 7.44
C LEU A 20 1.09 -0.54 8.34
N PHE A 21 1.88 0.53 8.42
CA PHE A 21 1.53 1.69 9.25
C PHE A 21 0.46 2.59 8.62
N THR A 22 0.38 2.65 7.29
CA THR A 22 -0.60 3.51 6.59
C THR A 22 -1.99 2.87 6.50
N MET A 23 -2.07 1.54 6.49
CA MET A 23 -3.35 0.80 6.39
C MET A 23 -4.43 1.21 7.40
N PRO A 24 -4.17 1.33 8.73
CA PRO A 24 -5.21 1.73 9.67
C PRO A 24 -5.81 3.11 9.34
N SER A 25 -4.97 4.07 8.93
CA SER A 25 -5.39 5.40 8.49
C SER A 25 -6.22 5.33 7.21
N LEU A 26 -5.80 4.52 6.23
CA LEU A 26 -6.55 4.30 4.99
C LEU A 26 -7.93 3.70 5.27
N ILE A 27 -8.02 2.68 6.12
CA ILE A 27 -9.29 2.04 6.50
C ILE A 27 -10.24 3.07 7.12
N LYS A 28 -9.72 3.95 7.99
CA LYS A 28 -10.51 5.02 8.60
C LYS A 28 -11.07 5.99 7.55
N VAL A 29 -10.22 6.46 6.64
CA VAL A 29 -10.63 7.37 5.56
C VAL A 29 -11.62 6.70 4.60
N ALA A 30 -11.37 5.44 4.22
CA ALA A 30 -12.26 4.68 3.35
C ALA A 30 -13.67 4.57 3.94
N ARG A 31 -13.78 4.31 5.25
CA ARG A 31 -15.08 4.31 5.95
C ARG A 31 -15.71 5.71 5.99
N MET A 32 -14.93 6.75 6.31
CA MET A 32 -15.43 8.13 6.38
C MET A 32 -15.91 8.67 5.03
N LYS A 33 -15.34 8.18 3.92
CA LYS A 33 -15.67 8.61 2.56
C LYS A 33 -16.60 7.62 1.83
N HIS A 34 -17.14 6.63 2.53
CA HIS A 34 -17.95 5.55 1.93
C HIS A 34 -17.26 4.86 0.73
N LEU A 35 -15.93 4.78 0.74
CA LEU A 35 -15.11 4.02 -0.20
C LEU A 35 -14.95 2.57 0.29
N VAL A 36 -16.07 1.99 0.71
CA VAL A 36 -16.18 0.63 1.23
C VAL A 36 -17.22 -0.12 0.42
N ASP A 37 -16.98 -1.41 0.22
CA ASP A 37 -17.96 -2.33 -0.32
C ASP A 37 -18.85 -2.81 0.82
N GLU A 38 -20.16 -2.58 0.70
CA GLU A 38 -21.15 -3.07 1.67
C GLU A 38 -21.55 -4.52 1.35
N PRO A 39 -21.81 -5.33 2.39
CA PRO A 39 -22.23 -6.71 2.19
C PRO A 39 -23.73 -6.77 1.86
N SER A 40 -24.10 -6.39 0.64
CA SER A 40 -25.51 -6.37 0.17
C SER A 40 -25.97 -7.70 -0.44
N GLU A 41 -25.05 -8.51 -0.96
CA GLU A 41 -25.38 -9.68 -1.77
C GLU A 41 -25.24 -10.98 -0.97
N GLU A 42 -26.19 -11.91 -1.15
CA GLU A 42 -26.14 -13.27 -0.56
C GLU A 42 -24.88 -14.06 -0.98
N ARG A 43 -24.21 -13.63 -2.07
CA ARG A 43 -22.97 -14.22 -2.57
C ARG A 43 -21.70 -13.73 -1.84
N LYS A 44 -21.75 -12.69 -1.01
CA LYS A 44 -20.57 -12.14 -0.32
C LYS A 44 -20.32 -12.84 1.02
N VAL A 45 -19.12 -13.43 1.18
CA VAL A 45 -18.67 -14.09 2.42
C VAL A 45 -18.36 -13.10 3.55
N HIS A 46 -18.04 -11.85 3.20
CA HIS A 46 -17.73 -10.83 4.19
C HIS A 46 -19.01 -10.26 4.77
N HIS A 47 -19.20 -10.39 6.08
CA HIS A 47 -20.33 -9.79 6.80
C HIS A 47 -20.07 -8.34 7.26
N ARG A 48 -18.90 -7.78 6.94
CA ARG A 48 -18.47 -6.43 7.32
C ARG A 48 -18.05 -5.63 6.10
N SER A 49 -18.24 -4.32 6.13
CA SER A 49 -17.82 -3.45 5.04
C SER A 49 -16.29 -3.48 4.87
N VAL A 50 -15.83 -3.64 3.62
CA VAL A 50 -14.41 -3.81 3.27
C VAL A 50 -13.95 -2.59 2.46
N PRO A 51 -12.81 -1.95 2.78
CA PRO A 51 -12.28 -0.85 1.99
C PRO A 51 -11.88 -1.31 0.58
N THR A 52 -12.26 -0.55 -0.45
CA THR A 52 -11.98 -0.89 -1.86
C THR A 52 -10.69 -0.29 -2.39
N ILE A 53 -10.11 0.68 -1.67
CA ILE A 53 -8.96 1.49 -2.11
C ILE A 53 -7.59 0.98 -1.63
N GLY A 54 -7.50 -0.27 -1.18
CA GLY A 54 -6.26 -0.84 -0.63
C GLY A 54 -5.07 -0.79 -1.59
N GLY A 55 -5.33 -0.99 -2.89
CA GLY A 55 -4.30 -0.98 -3.94
C GLY A 55 -3.58 0.37 -4.08
N ILE A 56 -4.23 1.48 -3.76
CA ILE A 56 -3.64 2.83 -3.86
C ILE A 56 -2.44 2.96 -2.91
N ILE A 57 -2.57 2.47 -1.68
CA ILE A 57 -1.48 2.53 -0.70
C ILE A 57 -0.33 1.59 -1.07
N ILE A 58 -0.62 0.42 -1.62
CA ILE A 58 0.41 -0.50 -2.10
C ILE A 58 1.23 0.17 -3.21
N PHE A 59 0.55 0.75 -4.20
CA PHE A 59 1.18 1.45 -5.32
C PHE A 59 2.04 2.64 -4.84
N ALA A 60 1.48 3.49 -3.98
CA ALA A 60 2.19 4.63 -3.42
C ALA A 60 3.43 4.21 -2.61
N SER A 61 3.33 3.13 -1.83
CA SER A 61 4.44 2.64 -1.00
C SER A 61 5.59 2.08 -1.84
N ILE A 62 5.29 1.44 -2.97
CA ILE A 62 6.31 0.95 -3.92
C ILE A 62 7.01 2.14 -4.59
N ILE A 63 6.28 3.14 -5.07
CA ILE A 63 6.85 4.35 -5.67
C ILE A 63 7.72 5.08 -4.65
N PHE A 64 7.20 5.28 -3.43
CA PHE A 64 7.94 5.92 -2.35
C PHE A 64 9.24 5.17 -2.04
N SER A 65 9.18 3.84 -1.91
CA SER A 65 10.37 3.02 -1.69
C SER A 65 11.36 3.11 -2.84
N TYR A 66 10.89 3.12 -4.09
CA TYR A 66 11.77 3.28 -5.25
C TYR A 66 12.47 4.65 -5.21
N ALA A 67 11.71 5.73 -5.01
CA ALA A 67 12.25 7.09 -4.93
C ALA A 67 13.28 7.26 -3.79
N LEU A 68 13.04 6.60 -2.65
CA LEU A 68 13.95 6.66 -1.49
C LEU A 68 15.28 5.95 -1.75
N TRP A 69 15.23 4.79 -2.41
CA TRP A 69 16.39 3.90 -2.58
C TRP A 69 17.12 4.07 -3.92
N PHE A 70 16.52 4.76 -4.91
CA PHE A 70 17.07 5.01 -6.25
C PHE A 70 17.01 6.51 -6.63
N PRO A 71 17.77 7.39 -5.95
CA PRO A 71 17.66 8.84 -6.10
C PRO A 71 18.16 9.41 -7.44
N GLU A 72 19.06 8.73 -8.15
CA GLU A 72 19.54 9.22 -9.46
C GLU A 72 18.44 9.24 -10.53
N ALA A 73 17.38 8.43 -10.36
CA ALA A 73 16.21 8.45 -11.23
C ALA A 73 15.21 9.58 -10.89
N SER A 74 15.37 10.28 -9.76
CA SER A 74 14.43 11.34 -9.32
C SER A 74 14.85 12.76 -9.73
N VAL A 75 16.04 12.91 -10.31
CA VAL A 75 16.60 14.20 -10.77
C VAL A 75 17.10 14.04 -12.20
N ALA A 76 16.16 13.98 -13.14
CA ALA A 76 16.40 14.13 -14.57
C ALA A 76 15.35 15.09 -15.14
#